data_AF-A0A5D0H8C5-F1
#
_entry.id   AF-A0A5D0H8C5-F1
#
_cell.length_a   1.000
_cell.length_b   1.000
_cell.length_c   1.000
_cell.angle_alpha   90.00
_cell.angle_beta   90.00
_cell.angle_gamma   90.00
#
_symmetry.space_group_name_H-M   'P 1'
#
loop_
_entity.id
_entity.type
_entity.pdbx_description
1 polymer ?
#
loop_
_entity_poly.entity_id
_entity_poly.type
_entity_poly.pdbx_seq_one_letter_code
_entity_poly.pdbx_strand_id
1 'polypeptide(L)'
;DPTFTVRTDEASGQTIISGMGELHLDIIVDRLKREFKVEVNQGQPQVEYKEAITQRAEHREVYKKQSGGRGKFADIVFTVEPAEEGKQGLEFISEIKGGNVPKEFIPSIEKGFKMAMTNGPLAGYEV
;
A
#
# COMPACT_ATOMS: atom_id res chain seq x y z
N ASP A 1 -11.52 30.50 13.03
CA ASP A 1 -12.52 30.50 11.94
C ASP A 1 -13.17 29.13 11.91
N PRO A 2 -14.51 28.99 12.00
CA PRO A 2 -15.19 27.69 12.00
C PRO A 2 -15.19 26.98 10.64
N THR A 3 -14.80 27.67 9.56
CA THR A 3 -14.71 27.11 8.20
C THR A 3 -13.30 26.64 7.84
N PHE A 4 -12.34 26.87 8.74
CA PHE A 4 -10.98 26.37 8.63
C PHE A 4 -10.86 25.04 9.38
N THR A 5 -10.59 23.97 8.66
CA THR A 5 -10.37 22.65 9.25
C THR A 5 -8.93 22.21 9.04
N VAL A 6 -8.36 21.60 10.07
CA VAL A 6 -7.00 21.06 10.05
C VAL A 6 -7.11 19.57 10.27
N ARG A 7 -6.48 18.80 9.40
CA ARG A 7 -6.34 17.35 9.56
C ARG A 7 -4.89 16.98 9.34
N THR A 8 -4.36 16.15 10.22
CA THR A 8 -3.06 15.52 10.00
C THR A 8 -3.27 14.21 9.28
N ASP A 9 -2.56 14.04 8.17
CA ASP A 9 -2.53 12.81 7.41
C ASP A 9 -1.46 11.88 8.02
N GLU A 10 -1.88 10.74 8.57
CA GLU A 10 -0.97 9.80 9.26
C GLU A 10 -0.06 9.03 8.29
N ALA A 11 -0.45 8.91 7.02
CA ALA A 11 0.32 8.19 6.01
C ALA A 11 1.50 9.02 5.47
N SER A 12 1.26 10.30 5.17
CA SER A 12 2.28 11.23 4.65
C SER A 12 2.98 12.06 5.74
N GLY A 13 2.42 12.10 6.96
CA GLY A 13 2.89 12.97 8.04
C GLY A 13 2.64 14.46 7.80
N GLN A 14 1.85 14.80 6.77
CA GLN A 14 1.56 16.18 6.40
C GLN A 14 0.35 16.72 7.16
N THR A 15 0.39 18.00 7.52
CA THR A 15 -0.78 18.71 8.04
C THR A 15 -1.52 19.36 6.88
N ILE A 16 -2.71 18.86 6.58
CA ILE A 16 -3.59 19.36 5.54
C ILE A 16 -4.49 20.42 6.15
N ILE A 17 -4.41 21.64 5.61
CA ILE A 17 -5.30 22.75 5.96
C ILE A 17 -6.38 22.89 4.88
N SER A 18 -7.64 22.99 5.29
CA SER A 18 -8.79 23.13 4.39
C SER A 18 -9.58 24.39 4.73
N GLY A 19 -10.06 25.08 3.70
CA GLY A 19 -10.83 26.31 3.83
C GLY A 19 -11.75 26.52 2.63
N MET A 20 -12.61 27.54 2.72
CA MET A 20 -13.63 27.85 1.69
C MET A 20 -13.08 28.23 0.29
N GLY A 21 -11.79 28.49 0.16
CA GLY A 21 -11.16 28.84 -1.11
C GLY A 21 -9.71 29.27 -0.94
N GLU A 22 -9.01 29.46 -2.07
CA GLU A 22 -7.59 29.83 -2.14
C GLU A 22 -7.29 31.12 -1.35
N LEU A 23 -8.09 32.18 -1.57
CA LEU A 23 -7.91 33.46 -0.88
C LEU A 23 -8.09 33.36 0.65
N HIS A 24 -8.94 32.43 1.12
CA HIS A 24 -9.09 32.21 2.56
C HIS A 24 -7.84 31.55 3.14
N LEU A 25 -7.25 30.59 2.44
CA LEU A 25 -6.00 29.93 2.86
C LEU A 25 -4.82 30.91 2.85
N ASP A 26 -4.70 31.74 1.82
CA ASP A 26 -3.63 32.75 1.73
C ASP A 26 -3.65 33.75 2.89
N ILE A 27 -4.84 34.24 3.26
CA ILE A 27 -4.99 35.16 4.40
C ILE A 27 -4.57 34.46 5.70
N ILE A 28 -4.93 33.18 5.87
CA ILE A 28 -4.55 32.43 7.07
C ILE A 28 -3.04 32.20 7.12
N VAL A 29 -2.40 31.86 6.00
CA VAL A 29 -0.94 31.68 5.93
C VAL A 29 -0.20 32.99 6.21
N ASP A 30 -0.65 34.11 5.65
CA ASP A 30 -0.07 35.43 5.94
C ASP A 30 -0.24 35.81 7.43
N ARG A 31 -1.40 35.49 8.02
CA ARG A 31 -1.67 35.71 9.44
C ARG A 31 -0.78 34.86 10.35
N LEU A 32 -0.56 33.58 10.01
CA LEU A 32 0.38 32.70 10.70
C LEU A 32 1.81 33.25 10.66
N LYS A 33 2.23 33.79 9.51
CA LYS A 33 3.56 34.38 9.34
C LYS A 33 3.72 35.68 10.12
N ARG A 34 2.72 36.56 10.15
CA ARG A 34 2.81 37.89 10.78
C ARG A 34 2.54 37.87 12.28
N GLU A 35 1.45 37.23 12.72
CA GLU A 35 1.04 37.24 14.13
C GLU A 35 1.80 36.20 14.95
N PHE A 36 2.03 35.01 14.37
CA PHE A 36 2.62 33.87 15.08
C PHE A 36 4.08 33.61 14.72
N LYS A 37 4.65 34.33 13.74
CA LYS A 37 6.03 34.14 13.23
C LYS A 37 6.32 32.70 12.81
N VAL A 38 5.31 31.97 12.32
CA VAL A 38 5.45 30.60 11.84
C VAL A 38 5.65 30.63 10.32
N GLU A 39 6.77 30.10 9.85
CA GLU A 39 6.98 29.88 8.42
C GLU A 39 6.31 28.57 7.99
N VAL A 40 5.36 28.68 7.07
CA VAL A 40 4.59 27.55 6.54
C VAL A 40 5.04 27.28 5.11
N ASN A 41 5.41 26.04 4.81
CA ASN A 41 5.67 25.59 3.46
C ASN A 41 4.37 25.14 2.82
N GLN A 42 4.01 25.79 1.72
CA GLN A 42 2.80 25.50 0.96
C GLN A 42 3.14 24.60 -0.22
N GLY A 43 2.36 23.54 -0.40
CA GLY A 43 2.51 22.57 -1.47
C GLY A 43 1.20 21.85 -1.72
N GLN A 44 1.12 21.15 -2.86
CA GLN A 44 0.00 20.27 -3.11
C GLN A 44 0.06 19.09 -2.13
N PRO A 45 -1.07 18.68 -1.52
CA PRO A 45 -1.09 17.52 -0.65
C PRO A 45 -0.64 16.29 -1.44
N GLN A 46 0.16 15.43 -0.81
CA GLN A 46 0.49 14.15 -1.41
C GLN A 46 -0.77 13.28 -1.49
N VAL A 47 -0.95 12.64 -2.64
CA VAL A 47 -2.03 11.69 -2.86
C VAL A 47 -1.48 10.29 -2.57
N GLU A 48 -2.18 9.53 -1.73
CA GLU A 48 -1.92 8.10 -1.57
C GLU A 48 -2.36 7.39 -2.86
N TYR A 49 -1.40 7.02 -3.70
CA TYR A 49 -1.66 6.14 -4.83
C TYR A 49 -1.81 4.72 -4.33
N LYS A 50 -2.65 3.93 -5.00
CA LYS A 50 -2.74 2.48 -4.81
C LYS A 50 -2.41 1.80 -6.13
N GLU A 51 -1.71 0.68 -6.07
CA GLU A 51 -1.39 -0.08 -7.27
C GLU A 51 -2.44 -1.17 -7.50
N ALA A 52 -2.86 -1.36 -8.75
CA ALA A 52 -3.79 -2.43 -9.08
C ALA A 52 -3.29 -3.16 -10.32
N ILE A 53 -3.34 -4.49 -10.26
CA ILE A 53 -3.01 -5.34 -11.40
C ILE A 53 -4.19 -5.29 -12.37
N THR A 54 -3.94 -5.06 -13.65
CA THR A 54 -5.00 -4.96 -14.68
C THR A 54 -5.16 -6.23 -15.51
N GLN A 55 -4.18 -7.14 -15.46
CA GLN A 55 -4.14 -8.34 -16.27
C GLN A 55 -3.81 -9.56 -15.42
N ARG A 56 -4.38 -10.72 -15.77
CA ARG A 56 -3.99 -11.99 -15.18
C ARG A 56 -2.51 -12.31 -15.50
N ALA A 57 -1.78 -12.76 -14.49
CA ALA A 57 -0.40 -13.20 -14.62
C ALA A 57 -0.24 -14.57 -13.95
N GLU A 58 0.27 -15.53 -14.71
CA GLU A 58 0.68 -16.84 -14.20
C GLU A 58 2.18 -16.81 -13.93
N HIS A 59 2.59 -17.15 -12.71
CA HIS A 59 4.00 -17.20 -12.34
C HIS A 59 4.35 -18.48 -11.60
N ARG A 60 5.55 -18.99 -11.87
CA ARG A 60 6.15 -20.11 -11.15
C ARG A 60 7.48 -19.68 -10.57
N GLU A 61 7.60 -19.76 -9.26
CA GLU A 61 8.82 -19.44 -8.55
C GLU A 61 9.38 -20.68 -7.85
N VAL A 62 10.66 -20.97 -8.08
CA VAL A 62 11.38 -22.05 -7.43
C VAL A 62 12.45 -21.47 -6.52
N TYR A 63 12.26 -21.59 -5.22
CA TYR A 63 13.25 -21.25 -4.22
C TYR A 63 14.07 -22.48 -3.86
N LYS A 64 15.34 -22.50 -4.25
CA LYS A 64 16.30 -23.55 -3.87
C LYS A 64 17.51 -22.92 -3.21
N LYS A 65 17.61 -23.04 -1.88
CA LYS A 65 18.77 -22.60 -1.12
C LYS A 65 19.33 -23.72 -0.27
N GLN A 66 20.59 -24.06 -0.52
CA GLN A 66 21.30 -25.09 0.21
C GLN A 66 22.59 -24.49 0.79
N SER A 67 22.56 -24.16 2.08
CA SER A 67 23.75 -23.79 2.84
C SER A 67 24.02 -24.90 3.84
N GLY A 68 24.79 -25.92 3.43
CA GLY A 68 25.30 -27.02 4.26
C GLY A 68 24.29 -27.67 5.23
N GLY A 69 23.60 -28.73 4.80
CA GLY A 69 22.61 -29.47 5.62
C GLY A 69 21.28 -29.68 4.90
N ARG A 70 20.16 -29.84 5.65
CA ARG A 70 18.80 -29.88 5.08
C ARG A 70 18.54 -28.54 4.37
N GLY A 71 18.50 -28.58 3.04
CA GLY A 71 18.23 -27.40 2.22
C GLY A 71 16.79 -26.91 2.35
N LYS A 72 16.56 -25.65 2.00
CA LYS A 72 15.21 -25.09 1.81
C LYS A 72 14.84 -25.23 0.34
N PHE A 73 13.69 -25.84 0.08
CA PHE A 73 13.12 -25.98 -1.25
C PHE A 73 11.66 -25.56 -1.20
N ALA A 74 11.25 -24.67 -2.11
CA ALA A 74 9.87 -24.36 -2.38
C ALA A 74 9.69 -24.21 -3.89
N ASP A 75 8.60 -24.74 -4.41
CA ASP A 75 8.17 -24.58 -5.80
C ASP A 75 6.70 -24.19 -5.73
N ILE A 76 6.40 -22.97 -6.13
CA ILE A 76 5.06 -22.40 -6.04
C ILE A 76 4.67 -21.93 -7.44
N VAL A 77 3.53 -22.44 -7.90
CA VAL A 77 2.83 -21.93 -9.09
C VAL A 77 1.61 -21.18 -8.58
N PHE A 78 1.47 -19.92 -8.98
CA PHE A 78 0.34 -19.10 -8.59
C PHE A 78 -0.11 -18.23 -9.77
N THR A 79 -1.40 -17.92 -9.75
CA THR A 79 -2.03 -17.01 -10.70
C THR A 79 -2.48 -15.79 -9.92
N VAL A 80 -2.11 -14.60 -10.38
CA VAL A 80 -2.59 -13.35 -9.83
C VAL A 80 -3.52 -12.72 -10.83
N GLU A 81 -4.69 -12.29 -10.38
CA GLU A 81 -5.68 -11.62 -11.20
C GLU A 81 -6.23 -10.37 -10.49
N PRO A 82 -6.68 -9.36 -11.25
CA PRO A 82 -7.44 -8.25 -10.68
C PRO A 82 -8.64 -8.77 -9.88
N ALA A 83 -8.85 -8.22 -8.69
CA ALA A 83 -10.11 -8.41 -7.97
C ALA A 83 -11.28 -7.79 -8.76
N GLU A 84 -12.47 -8.39 -8.67
CA GLU A 84 -13.70 -7.81 -9.22
C GLU A 84 -13.93 -6.39 -8.64
N GLU A 85 -14.41 -5.47 -9.48
CA GLU A 85 -14.69 -4.09 -9.09
C GLU A 85 -15.55 -4.04 -7.80
N GLY A 86 -14.96 -3.54 -6.71
CA GLY A 86 -15.63 -3.36 -5.43
C GLY A 86 -15.20 -4.32 -4.31
N LYS A 87 -14.41 -5.37 -4.59
CA LYS A 87 -13.76 -6.17 -3.54
C LYS A 87 -12.40 -5.58 -3.19
N GLN A 88 -12.25 -5.10 -1.95
CA GLN A 88 -10.98 -4.62 -1.41
C GLN A 88 -10.30 -5.73 -0.61
N GLY A 89 -9.07 -6.08 -0.97
CA GLY A 89 -8.21 -7.00 -0.23
C GLY A 89 -7.73 -8.22 -1.02
N LEU A 90 -6.84 -8.99 -0.39
CA LEU A 90 -6.32 -10.26 -0.92
C LEU A 90 -7.41 -11.34 -0.87
N GLU A 91 -7.90 -11.79 -2.02
CA GLU A 91 -8.66 -13.03 -2.13
C GLU A 91 -7.67 -14.18 -2.41
N PHE A 92 -7.39 -15.00 -1.40
CA PHE A 92 -6.47 -16.13 -1.54
C PHE A 92 -7.25 -17.43 -1.78
N ILE A 93 -7.19 -17.96 -3.01
CA ILE A 93 -7.83 -19.23 -3.39
C ILE A 93 -6.75 -20.32 -3.49
N SER A 94 -6.87 -21.36 -2.65
CA SER A 94 -5.94 -22.50 -2.67
C SER A 94 -6.48 -23.69 -3.47
N GLU A 95 -6.15 -23.74 -4.76
CA GLU A 95 -6.45 -24.90 -5.61
C GLU A 95 -5.34 -25.97 -5.57
N ILE A 96 -5.07 -26.54 -4.39
CA ILE A 96 -4.03 -27.58 -4.26
C ILE A 96 -4.62 -28.94 -4.63
N LYS A 97 -4.28 -29.44 -5.83
CA LYS A 97 -4.61 -30.80 -6.26
C LYS A 97 -3.55 -31.80 -5.76
N GLY A 98 -4.00 -32.88 -5.10
CA GLY A 98 -3.16 -34.05 -4.81
C GLY A 98 -2.18 -33.94 -3.63
N GLY A 99 -2.27 -32.92 -2.78
CA GLY A 99 -1.46 -32.83 -1.56
C GLY A 99 0.02 -32.52 -1.78
N ASN A 100 0.40 -32.03 -2.97
CA ASN A 100 1.78 -31.62 -3.30
C ASN A 100 2.30 -30.49 -2.39
N VAL A 101 1.40 -29.71 -1.79
CA VAL A 101 1.72 -28.70 -0.79
C VAL A 101 1.01 -29.08 0.52
N PRO A 102 1.74 -29.35 1.61
CA PRO A 102 1.12 -29.58 2.91
C PRO A 102 0.31 -28.36 3.36
N LYS A 103 -0.90 -28.60 3.89
CA LYS A 103 -1.81 -27.52 4.32
C LYS A 103 -1.23 -26.61 5.41
N GLU A 104 -0.22 -27.10 6.13
CA GLU A 104 0.50 -26.35 7.17
C GLU A 104 1.29 -25.16 6.61
N PHE A 105 1.70 -25.20 5.33
CA PHE A 105 2.45 -24.11 4.70
C PHE A 105 1.55 -23.05 4.04
N ILE A 106 0.28 -23.37 3.80
CA ILE A 106 -0.70 -22.43 3.21
C ILE A 106 -0.78 -21.08 3.97
N PRO A 107 -0.95 -21.05 5.32
CA PRO A 107 -1.02 -19.77 6.03
C PRO A 107 0.30 -19.00 6.00
N SER A 108 1.45 -19.66 5.86
CA SER A 108 2.74 -18.99 5.69
C SER A 108 2.87 -18.36 4.30
N ILE A 109 2.33 -19.02 3.27
CA ILE A 109 2.29 -18.54 1.89
C ILE A 109 1.35 -17.32 1.80
N GLU A 110 0.13 -17.42 2.34
CA GLU A 110 -0.84 -16.32 2.37
C GLU A 110 -0.28 -15.08 3.08
N LYS A 111 0.38 -15.26 4.23
CA LYS A 111 1.07 -14.16 4.91
C LYS A 111 2.17 -13.54 4.05
N GLY A 112 2.91 -14.35 3.30
CA GLY A 112 3.92 -13.88 2.35
C GLY A 112 3.31 -12.98 1.27
N PHE A 113 2.20 -13.40 0.67
CA PHE A 113 1.47 -12.59 -0.31
C PHE A 113 0.92 -11.31 0.31
N LYS A 114 0.34 -11.39 1.51
CA LYS A 114 -0.17 -10.21 2.22
C LYS A 114 0.94 -9.19 2.53
N MET A 115 2.15 -9.66 2.89
CA MET A 115 3.30 -8.78 3.09
C MET A 115 3.84 -8.21 1.77
N ALA A 116 3.79 -8.99 0.68
CA ALA A 116 4.21 -8.51 -0.64
C ALA A 116 3.27 -7.43 -1.18
N MET A 117 1.97 -7.50 -0.87
CA MET A 117 0.99 -6.47 -1.26
C MET A 117 1.23 -5.11 -0.58
N THR A 118 1.91 -5.06 0.55
CA THR A 118 2.24 -3.79 1.21
C THR A 118 3.19 -2.92 0.37
N ASN A 119 3.99 -3.53 -0.51
CA ASN A 119 4.92 -2.81 -1.39
C ASN A 119 4.68 -3.20 -2.85
N GLY A 120 3.95 -2.35 -3.57
CA GLY A 120 3.73 -2.50 -4.99
C GLY A 120 5.00 -2.36 -5.84
N PRO A 121 5.04 -3.00 -7.01
CA PRO A 121 6.24 -3.11 -7.83
C PRO A 121 6.63 -1.81 -8.55
N LEU A 122 5.73 -0.84 -8.75
CA LEU A 122 6.04 0.38 -9.49
C LEU A 122 6.55 1.50 -8.59
N ALA A 123 5.89 1.75 -7.46
CA ALA A 123 6.20 2.89 -6.61
C ALA A 123 6.21 2.56 -5.11
N GLY A 124 6.08 1.27 -4.74
CA GLY A 124 6.10 0.83 -3.35
C GLY A 124 4.84 1.22 -2.58
N TYR A 125 3.73 1.49 -3.29
CA TYR A 125 2.44 1.75 -2.67
C TYR A 125 1.68 0.45 -2.43
N GLU A 126 0.75 0.45 -1.47
CA GLU A 126 -0.07 -0.73 -1.16
C GLU A 126 -0.92 -1.13 -2.38
N VAL A 127 -0.89 -2.44 -2.69
CA VAL A 127 -1.65 -3.13 -3.75
C VAL A 127 -3.00 -3.60 -3.21
#